data_AF-A0A1Q7E0I9-F1
#
_entry.id   AF-A0A1Q7E0I9-F1
#
_cell.length_a   1.000
_cell.length_b   1.000
_cell.length_c   1.000
_cell.angle_alpha   90.00
_cell.angle_beta   90.00
_cell.angle_gamma   90.00
#
_symmetry.space_group_name_H-M   'P 1'
#
loop_
_entity.id
_entity.type
_entity.pdbx_description
1 polymer ?
#
loop_
_entity_poly.entity_id
_entity_poly.type
_entity_poly.pdbx_seq_one_letter_code
_entity_poly.pdbx_strand_id
1 'polypeptide(L)'
;MNLFENAGPLLDRLGAEEPFPSGAALLARAREIVKELSEAEQIAVINAHPRIGESPDKVSVPSFTEQGYDRDATPPEVLRRLAILNEEYEQKFGFRFVVFVNRRSKEAIVPLLEARLRGTRDEERRTALREILAIAEDRLKRGDA
;
A
#
# COMPACT_ATOMS: atom_id res chain seq x y z
N MET A 1 2.91 8.90 15.91
CA MET A 1 3.78 8.25 14.92
C MET A 1 2.92 7.43 13.96
N ASN A 2 2.49 8.00 12.84
CA ASN A 2 1.47 7.40 11.97
C ASN A 2 2.10 6.67 10.76
N LEU A 3 2.63 5.46 10.98
CA LEU A 3 3.28 4.68 9.91
C LEU A 3 2.30 4.03 8.92
N PHE A 4 1.09 3.70 9.35
CA PHE A 4 0.10 2.96 8.55
C PHE A 4 -1.17 3.78 8.38
N GLU A 5 -1.62 3.97 7.14
CA GLU A 5 -2.87 4.68 6.86
C GLU A 5 -4.03 3.70 6.71
N ASN A 6 -5.10 3.95 7.47
CA ASN A 6 -6.39 3.26 7.36
C ASN A 6 -6.35 1.72 7.52
N ALA A 7 -5.25 1.15 8.03
CA ALA A 7 -5.03 -0.30 8.14
C ALA A 7 -5.76 -0.92 9.37
N GLY A 8 -7.09 -0.80 9.44
CA GLY A 8 -7.94 -1.12 10.60
C GLY A 8 -7.48 -2.28 11.47
N PRO A 9 -7.55 -3.56 11.03
CA PRO A 9 -7.17 -4.70 11.86
C PRO A 9 -5.72 -4.67 12.38
N LEU A 10 -4.80 -4.10 11.61
CA LEU A 10 -3.41 -3.93 12.03
C LEU A 10 -3.29 -2.81 13.08
N LEU A 11 -3.95 -1.68 12.86
CA LEU A 11 -3.97 -0.54 13.78
C LEU A 11 -4.66 -0.90 15.11
N ASP A 12 -5.74 -1.68 15.08
CA ASP A 12 -6.45 -2.13 16.28
C ASP A 12 -5.52 -2.98 17.18
N ARG A 13 -4.79 -3.94 16.59
CA ARG A 13 -3.84 -4.78 17.34
C ARG A 13 -2.63 -3.99 17.83
N LEU A 14 -2.08 -3.08 17.01
CA LEU A 14 -0.99 -2.20 17.45
C LEU A 14 -1.43 -1.30 18.60
N GLY A 15 -2.62 -0.71 18.52
CA GLY A 15 -3.17 0.17 19.56
C GLY A 15 -3.40 -0.54 20.90
N ALA A 16 -3.73 -1.84 20.88
CA ALA A 16 -3.85 -2.64 22.09
C ALA A 16 -2.50 -2.94 22.79
N GLU A 17 -1.38 -2.76 22.08
CA GLU A 17 -0.01 -3.01 22.58
C GLU A 17 0.78 -1.72 22.83
N GLU A 18 0.15 -0.55 22.68
CA GLU A 18 0.77 0.74 22.99
C GLU A 18 1.04 0.91 24.50
N PRO A 19 2.07 1.69 24.89
CA PRO A 19 2.98 2.46 24.03
C PRO A 19 4.19 1.65 23.52
N PHE A 20 4.68 2.00 22.33
CA PHE A 20 5.94 1.46 21.78
C PHE A 20 7.14 2.37 22.09
N PRO A 21 8.33 1.81 22.37
CA PRO A 21 9.52 2.59 22.73
C PRO A 21 10.15 3.36 21.56
N SER A 22 9.82 3.00 20.32
CA SER A 22 10.28 3.71 19.11
C SER A 22 9.44 3.30 17.90
N GLY A 23 9.61 4.02 16.80
CA GLY A 23 8.99 3.62 15.54
C GLY A 23 9.52 2.35 14.90
N ALA A 24 10.80 2.07 15.13
CA ALA A 24 11.38 0.80 14.74
C ALA A 24 10.72 -0.36 15.51
N ALA A 25 10.41 -0.18 16.79
CA ALA A 25 9.71 -1.19 17.59
C ALA A 25 8.26 -1.39 17.11
N LEU A 26 7.53 -0.31 16.82
CA LEU A 26 6.19 -0.38 16.23
C LEU A 26 6.19 -1.11 14.89
N LEU A 27 7.12 -0.76 13.98
CA LEU A 27 7.25 -1.41 12.68
C LEU A 27 7.65 -2.88 12.79
N ALA A 28 8.56 -3.22 13.72
CA ALA A 28 8.93 -4.61 13.99
C ALA A 28 7.72 -5.42 14.48
N ARG A 29 6.90 -4.87 15.39
CA ARG A 29 5.69 -5.55 15.85
C ARG A 29 4.65 -5.69 14.75
N ALA A 30 4.48 -4.66 13.92
CA ALA A 30 3.58 -4.70 12.77
C ALA A 30 3.91 -5.86 11.82
N ARG A 31 5.20 -6.14 11.57
CA ARG A 31 5.66 -7.28 10.73
C ARG A 31 5.24 -8.64 11.29
N GLU A 32 5.14 -8.78 12.60
CA GLU A 32 4.67 -10.02 13.22
C GLU A 32 3.13 -10.08 13.19
N ILE A 33 2.46 -8.99 13.55
CA ILE A 33 0.99 -8.93 13.53
C ILE A 33 0.43 -9.29 12.15
N VAL A 34 0.97 -8.77 11.05
CA VAL A 34 0.44 -9.11 9.71
C VAL A 34 0.49 -10.60 9.39
N LYS A 35 1.43 -11.37 9.98
CA LYS A 35 1.49 -12.84 9.83
C LYS A 35 0.45 -13.55 10.70
N GLU A 36 0.07 -12.94 11.81
CA GLU A 36 -0.95 -13.44 12.75
C GLU A 36 -2.39 -13.07 12.32
N LEU A 37 -2.54 -12.13 11.39
CA LEU A 37 -3.84 -11.78 10.82
C LEU A 37 -4.40 -12.95 10.00
N SER A 38 -5.69 -13.21 10.14
CA SER A 38 -6.43 -14.05 9.21
C SER A 38 -6.37 -13.48 7.80
N GLU A 39 -6.63 -14.31 6.79
CA GLU A 39 -6.65 -13.86 5.41
C GLU A 39 -7.61 -12.69 5.15
N ALA A 40 -8.79 -12.73 5.77
CA ALA A 40 -9.78 -11.67 5.65
C ALA A 40 -9.27 -10.35 6.25
N GLU A 41 -8.62 -10.40 7.41
CA GLU A 41 -8.01 -9.23 8.03
C GLU A 41 -6.83 -8.69 7.20
N GLN A 42 -6.00 -9.57 6.63
CA GLN A 42 -4.92 -9.15 5.71
C GLN A 42 -5.49 -8.42 4.49
N ILE A 43 -6.57 -8.95 3.89
CA ILE A 43 -7.24 -8.31 2.76
C ILE A 43 -7.86 -6.97 3.15
N ALA A 44 -8.43 -6.85 4.35
CA ALA A 44 -8.94 -5.58 4.85
C ALA A 44 -7.81 -4.53 4.99
N VAL A 45 -6.64 -4.93 5.50
CA VAL A 45 -5.44 -4.08 5.56
C VAL A 45 -4.97 -3.66 4.17
N ILE A 46 -4.97 -4.58 3.19
CA ILE A 46 -4.60 -4.27 1.79
C ILE A 46 -5.59 -3.28 1.19
N ASN A 47 -6.89 -3.53 1.35
CA ASN A 47 -7.94 -2.71 0.74
C ASN A 47 -8.10 -1.32 1.38
N ALA A 48 -7.48 -1.09 2.54
CA ALA A 48 -7.38 0.24 3.11
C ALA A 48 -6.49 1.19 2.29
N HIS A 49 -5.55 0.66 1.51
CA HIS A 49 -4.68 1.47 0.67
C HIS A 49 -5.45 1.99 -0.56
N PRO A 50 -5.27 3.25 -0.95
CA PRO A 50 -5.86 3.77 -2.18
C PRO A 50 -5.21 3.12 -3.41
N ARG A 51 -5.94 3.09 -4.52
CA ARG A 51 -5.41 2.62 -5.81
C ARG A 51 -4.29 3.54 -6.29
N ILE A 52 -3.28 2.97 -6.94
CA ILE A 52 -2.31 3.75 -7.72
C ILE A 52 -3.03 4.40 -8.90
N GLY A 53 -2.92 5.72 -9.04
CA GLY A 53 -3.65 6.50 -10.04
C GLY A 53 -5.06 6.93 -9.63
N GLU A 54 -5.47 6.71 -8.37
CA GLU A 54 -6.73 7.27 -7.83
C GLU A 54 -6.69 8.80 -7.80
N SER A 55 -7.84 9.46 -7.97
CA SER A 55 -7.93 10.92 -8.05
C SER A 55 -7.28 11.62 -6.85
N PRO A 56 -6.48 12.69 -7.05
CA PRO A 56 -5.73 13.34 -5.98
C PRO A 56 -6.59 13.89 -4.84
N ASP A 57 -7.85 14.26 -5.11
CA ASP A 57 -8.83 14.71 -4.12
C ASP A 57 -9.40 13.57 -3.25
N LYS A 58 -9.14 12.31 -3.61
CA LYS A 58 -9.64 11.11 -2.92
C LYS A 58 -8.58 10.37 -2.12
N VAL A 59 -7.34 10.88 -2.09
CA VAL A 59 -6.24 10.28 -1.35
C VAL A 59 -5.82 11.16 -0.18
N SER A 60 -5.23 10.56 0.84
CA SER A 60 -4.65 11.30 1.96
C SER A 60 -3.40 12.09 1.53
N VAL A 61 -2.95 13.03 2.36
CA VAL A 61 -1.73 13.82 2.10
C VAL A 61 -0.49 12.93 1.90
N PRO A 62 -0.22 11.91 2.74
CA PRO A 62 0.89 10.99 2.49
C PRO A 62 0.76 10.24 1.15
N SER A 63 -0.42 9.68 0.86
CA SER A 63 -0.68 9.02 -0.42
C SER A 63 -0.53 9.97 -1.62
N PHE A 64 -0.88 11.25 -1.47
CA PHE A 64 -0.72 12.26 -2.51
C PHE A 64 0.77 12.43 -2.89
N THR A 65 1.63 12.64 -1.90
CA THR A 65 3.08 12.80 -2.09
C THR A 65 3.74 11.51 -2.57
N GLU A 66 3.35 10.36 -2.01
CA GLU A 66 3.86 9.05 -2.42
C GLU A 66 3.60 8.81 -3.91
N GLN A 67 2.37 9.04 -4.37
CA GLN A 67 2.00 8.88 -5.78
C GLN A 67 2.53 10.00 -6.70
N GLY A 68 3.24 10.99 -6.16
CA GLY A 68 3.96 12.00 -6.92
C GLY A 68 3.08 13.07 -7.55
N TYR A 69 1.89 13.32 -7.00
CA TYR A 69 1.00 14.39 -7.48
C TYR A 69 1.57 15.80 -7.22
N ASP A 70 2.60 15.91 -6.39
CA ASP A 70 3.36 17.13 -6.09
C ASP A 70 4.53 17.41 -7.05
N ARG A 71 4.81 16.48 -7.99
CA ARG A 71 6.00 16.52 -8.85
C ARG A 71 5.65 16.75 -10.31
N ASP A 72 5.13 15.72 -10.98
CA ASP A 72 4.87 15.72 -12.42
C ASP A 72 3.44 15.31 -12.73
N ALA A 73 2.85 15.94 -13.74
CA ALA A 73 1.54 15.54 -14.25
C ALA A 73 1.63 14.15 -14.91
N THR A 74 0.80 13.22 -14.44
CA THR A 74 0.65 11.91 -15.07
C THR A 74 -0.17 12.05 -16.36
N PRO A 75 0.33 11.57 -17.52
CA PRO A 75 -0.44 11.55 -18.76
C PRO A 75 -1.79 10.82 -18.62
N PRO A 76 -2.88 11.34 -19.19
CA PRO A 76 -4.21 10.75 -19.04
C PRO A 76 -4.31 9.29 -19.52
N GLU A 77 -3.54 8.88 -20.52
CA GLU A 77 -3.49 7.51 -21.01
C GLU A 77 -2.92 6.53 -19.97
N VAL A 78 -1.99 6.98 -19.13
CA VAL A 78 -1.40 6.18 -18.07
C VAL A 78 -2.42 5.97 -16.95
N LEU A 79 -3.14 7.04 -16.56
CA LEU A 79 -4.22 6.94 -15.58
C LEU A 79 -5.33 5.99 -16.07
N ARG A 80 -5.73 6.08 -17.35
CA ARG A 80 -6.69 5.14 -17.95
C ARG A 80 -6.17 3.70 -17.93
N ARG A 81 -4.88 3.49 -18.26
CA ARG A 81 -4.29 2.15 -18.24
C ARG A 81 -4.25 1.58 -16.82
N LEU A 82 -3.86 2.37 -15.84
CA LEU A 82 -3.87 1.97 -14.42
C LEU A 82 -5.28 1.66 -13.92
N ALA A 83 -6.30 2.42 -14.32
CA ALA A 83 -7.69 2.13 -13.94
C ALA A 83 -8.12 0.74 -14.43
N ILE A 84 -7.89 0.42 -15.70
CA ILE A 84 -8.19 -0.90 -16.28
C ILE A 84 -7.43 -2.01 -15.55
N LEU A 85 -6.12 -1.82 -15.34
CA LEU A 85 -5.29 -2.84 -14.69
C LEU A 85 -5.66 -3.05 -13.21
N ASN A 86 -6.05 -2.00 -12.47
CA ASN A 86 -6.56 -2.14 -11.11
C ASN A 86 -7.85 -2.96 -11.09
N GLU A 87 -8.77 -2.70 -12.02
CA GLU A 87 -10.01 -3.48 -12.14
C GLU A 87 -9.74 -4.96 -12.46
N GLU A 88 -8.86 -5.24 -13.42
CA GLU A 88 -8.44 -6.61 -13.75
C GLU A 88 -7.80 -7.32 -12.54
N TYR A 89 -6.94 -6.60 -11.80
CA TYR A 89 -6.25 -7.13 -10.61
C TYR A 89 -7.25 -7.46 -9.50
N GLU A 90 -8.17 -6.54 -9.21
CA GLU A 90 -9.20 -6.72 -8.19
C GLU A 90 -10.19 -7.82 -8.56
N GLN A 91 -10.58 -7.94 -9.83
CA GLN A 91 -11.41 -9.05 -10.30
C GLN A 91 -10.70 -10.40 -10.16
N LYS A 92 -9.40 -10.46 -10.46
CA LYS A 92 -8.63 -11.71 -10.38
C LYS A 92 -8.34 -12.14 -8.95
N PHE A 93 -7.96 -11.20 -8.08
CA PHE A 93 -7.41 -11.53 -6.77
C PHE A 93 -8.35 -11.19 -5.59
N GLY A 94 -9.35 -10.34 -5.81
CA GLY A 94 -10.33 -9.94 -4.80
C GLY A 94 -9.83 -8.89 -3.80
N PHE A 95 -8.72 -8.21 -4.10
CA PHE A 95 -8.16 -7.13 -3.29
C PHE A 95 -7.37 -6.14 -4.16
N ARG A 96 -7.18 -4.93 -3.63
CA ARG A 96 -6.48 -3.83 -4.32
C ARG A 96 -5.02 -4.16 -4.58
N PHE A 97 -4.51 -3.65 -5.70
CA PHE A 97 -3.07 -3.64 -5.96
C PHE A 97 -2.37 -2.59 -5.09
N VAL A 98 -1.32 -2.99 -4.40
CA VAL A 98 -0.49 -2.10 -3.57
C VAL A 98 0.97 -2.28 -3.96
N VAL A 99 1.68 -1.16 -4.10
CA VAL A 99 3.11 -1.14 -4.42
C VAL A 99 3.79 0.04 -3.73
N PHE A 100 4.96 -0.19 -3.16
CA PHE A 100 5.85 0.89 -2.75
C PHE A 100 6.46 1.53 -4.01
N VAL A 101 5.92 2.68 -4.38
CA VAL A 101 6.33 3.41 -5.60
C VAL A 101 7.82 3.76 -5.60
N ASN A 102 8.44 4.00 -4.45
CA ASN A 102 9.88 4.31 -4.32
C ASN A 102 10.34 5.37 -5.35
N ARG A 103 9.62 6.50 -5.41
CA ARG A 103 9.83 7.61 -6.36
C ARG A 103 9.65 7.27 -7.85
N ARG A 104 9.30 6.03 -8.23
CA ARG A 104 8.95 5.67 -9.60
C ARG A 104 7.70 6.43 -10.04
N SER A 105 7.66 6.82 -11.31
CA SER A 105 6.48 7.43 -11.92
C SER A 105 5.38 6.38 -12.11
N LYS A 106 4.13 6.83 -12.28
CA LYS A 106 2.98 5.94 -12.49
C LYS A 106 3.14 5.11 -13.77
N GLU A 107 3.78 5.67 -14.80
CA GLU A 107 4.14 5.01 -16.06
C GLU A 107 5.04 3.79 -15.79
N ALA A 108 6.04 3.97 -14.92
CA ALA A 108 6.97 2.90 -14.56
C ALA A 108 6.31 1.80 -13.69
N ILE A 109 5.14 2.07 -13.10
CA ILE A 109 4.37 1.08 -12.34
C ILE A 109 3.49 0.22 -13.25
N VAL A 110 3.06 0.71 -14.42
CA VAL A 110 2.23 -0.05 -15.38
C VAL A 110 2.81 -1.44 -15.69
N PRO A 111 4.07 -1.58 -16.18
CA PRO A 111 4.62 -2.89 -16.52
C PRO A 111 4.78 -3.81 -15.28
N LEU A 112 4.96 -3.23 -14.09
CA LEU A 112 5.01 -3.99 -12.86
C LEU A 112 3.64 -4.60 -12.54
N LEU A 113 2.57 -3.81 -12.62
CA LEU A 113 1.20 -4.28 -12.40
C LEU A 113 0.82 -5.37 -13.43
N GLU A 114 1.18 -5.19 -14.69
CA GLU A 114 1.00 -6.21 -15.74
C GLU A 114 1.75 -7.51 -15.44
N ALA A 115 2.96 -7.44 -14.89
CA ALA A 115 3.70 -8.62 -14.48
C ALA A 115 3.04 -9.31 -13.28
N ARG A 116 2.56 -8.53 -12.30
CA ARG A 116 1.88 -9.02 -11.09
C ARG A 116 0.58 -9.75 -11.40
N LEU A 117 -0.13 -9.34 -12.44
CA LEU A 117 -1.32 -10.04 -12.94
C LEU A 117 -1.04 -11.49 -13.38
N ARG A 118 0.22 -11.88 -13.61
CA ARG A 118 0.58 -13.27 -13.94
C ARG A 118 0.79 -14.15 -12.70
N GLY A 119 0.89 -13.56 -11.52
CA GLY A 119 1.07 -14.27 -10.25
C GLY A 119 -0.21 -14.97 -9.76
N THR A 120 -0.05 -15.67 -8.63
CA THR A 120 -1.15 -16.30 -7.90
C THR A 120 -1.72 -15.38 -6.82
N ARG A 121 -2.98 -15.60 -6.43
CA ARG A 121 -3.65 -14.81 -5.39
C ARG A 121 -2.90 -14.80 -4.06
N ASP A 122 -2.32 -15.93 -3.66
CA ASP A 122 -1.56 -16.03 -2.41
C ASP A 122 -0.24 -15.25 -2.44
N GLU A 123 0.51 -15.36 -3.55
CA GLU A 123 1.77 -14.60 -3.72
C GLU A 123 1.52 -13.10 -3.76
N GLU A 124 0.45 -12.68 -4.41
CA GLU A 124 0.03 -11.28 -4.50
C GLU A 124 -0.39 -10.74 -3.14
N ARG A 125 -1.21 -11.47 -2.37
CA ARG A 125 -1.56 -11.09 -0.99
C ARG A 125 -0.33 -10.91 -0.13
N ARG A 126 0.56 -11.91 -0.10
CA ARG A 126 1.81 -11.85 0.67
C ARG A 126 2.69 -10.69 0.22
N THR A 127 2.68 -10.34 -1.05
CA THR A 127 3.49 -9.22 -1.51
C THR A 127 2.86 -7.87 -1.23
N ALA A 128 1.56 -7.69 -1.38
CA ALA A 128 0.87 -6.46 -1.01
C ALA A 128 1.16 -6.08 0.46
N LEU A 129 1.13 -7.04 1.39
CA LEU A 129 1.53 -6.81 2.78
C LEU A 129 3.00 -6.38 2.92
N ARG A 130 3.92 -6.97 2.14
CA ARG A 130 5.34 -6.54 2.13
C ARG A 130 5.51 -5.12 1.59
N GLU A 131 4.77 -4.74 0.56
CA GLU A 131 4.78 -3.40 -0.02
C GLU A 131 4.26 -2.37 1.00
N ILE A 132 3.19 -2.69 1.74
CA ILE A 132 2.67 -1.85 2.84
C ILE A 132 3.72 -1.64 3.93
N LEU A 133 4.41 -2.71 4.34
CA LEU A 133 5.49 -2.61 5.33
C LEU A 133 6.69 -1.80 4.80
N ALA A 134 6.98 -1.86 3.50
CA ALA A 134 8.03 -1.06 2.88
C ALA A 134 7.66 0.43 2.83
N ILE A 135 6.40 0.77 2.55
CA ILE A 135 5.87 2.14 2.64
C ILE A 135 6.03 2.67 4.08
N ALA A 136 5.59 1.89 5.08
CA ALA A 136 5.75 2.25 6.48
C ALA A 136 7.22 2.46 6.89
N GLU A 137 8.13 1.62 6.36
CA GLU A 137 9.56 1.76 6.58
C GLU A 137 10.14 3.04 5.97
N ASP A 138 9.71 3.42 4.77
CA ASP A 138 10.13 4.67 4.12
C ASP A 138 9.64 5.90 4.89
N ARG A 139 8.38 5.91 5.33
CA ARG A 139 7.82 6.96 6.19
C ARG A 139 8.63 7.14 7.48
N LEU A 140 8.98 6.03 8.13
CA LEU A 140 9.83 6.04 9.33
C LEU A 140 11.21 6.65 9.05
N LYS A 141 11.86 6.28 7.94
CA LYS A 141 13.18 6.80 7.54
C LYS A 141 13.15 8.29 7.23
N ARG A 142 12.05 8.78 6.67
CA ARG A 142 11.86 10.20 6.32
C ARG A 142 11.48 11.07 7.50
N GLY A 143 11.05 10.48 8.61
CA GLY A 143 10.51 11.20 9.76
C GLY A 143 9.10 11.72 9.51
N ASP A 144 8.38 11.18 8.52
CA ASP A 144 7.01 11.57 8.16
C ASP A 144 5.96 10.98 9.13
N ALA A 145 6.38 10.58 10.33
CA ALA A 145 5.63 9.69 11.23
C ALA A 145 5.25 10.34 12.56
#